data_AF-A0AAD8N8Y3-F1
#
_entry.id   AF-A0AAD8N8Y3-F1
#
_cell.length_a   1.000
_cell.length_b   1.000
_cell.length_c   1.000
_cell.angle_alpha   90.00
_cell.angle_beta   90.00
_cell.angle_gamma   90.00
#
_symmetry.space_group_name_H-M   'P 1'
#
loop_
_entity.id
_entity.type
_entity.pdbx_description
1 polymer ?
#
loop_
_entity_poly.entity_id
_entity_poly.type
_entity_poly.pdbx_seq_one_letter_code
_entity_poly.pdbx_strand_id
1 'polypeptide(L)'
;MPFVEGKLPVRYLGVPLVASRVRTSDCRALIEKVDYRIGDWKNKLLSFAGRCQLINSVIASLHVFWSSVFILPIRIMHDIEAKMRDFLWARGPLKKGRARVAWKDVCMPKNEGGLGINRVRDMNKAMMSFHIWSIISNRPSVWGL
;
A
#
# COMPACT_ATOMS: atom_id res chain seq x y z
N MET A 1 -6.05 40.82 0.80
CA MET A 1 -5.38 39.99 -0.23
C MET A 1 -6.42 39.02 -0.77
N PRO A 2 -6.79 39.02 -2.06
CA PRO A 2 -7.68 38.00 -2.57
C PRO A 2 -6.92 36.67 -2.63
N PHE A 3 -7.49 35.62 -2.04
CA PHE A 3 -6.94 34.27 -2.14
C PHE A 3 -7.10 33.78 -3.58
N VAL A 4 -6.02 33.26 -4.18
CA VAL A 4 -6.06 32.66 -5.52
C VAL A 4 -6.69 31.28 -5.41
N GLU A 5 -7.78 31.06 -6.15
CA GLU A 5 -8.47 29.77 -6.16
C GLU A 5 -7.60 28.69 -6.83
N GLY A 6 -7.28 27.62 -6.09
CA GLY A 6 -6.50 26.50 -6.58
C GLY A 6 -7.35 25.56 -7.45
N LYS A 7 -6.77 25.03 -8.53
CA LYS A 7 -7.44 24.03 -9.38
C LYS A 7 -7.06 22.61 -8.94
N LEU A 8 -8.07 21.78 -8.67
CA LEU A 8 -7.88 20.35 -8.45
C LEU A 8 -7.50 19.64 -9.76
N PRO A 9 -6.71 18.54 -9.72
CA PRO A 9 -6.16 17.91 -8.51
C PRO A 9 -4.88 18.58 -8.00
N VAL A 10 -4.81 18.81 -6.68
CA VAL A 10 -3.62 19.32 -5.98
C VAL A 10 -3.01 18.20 -5.14
N ARG A 11 -1.69 18.15 -4.98
CA ARG A 11 -1.05 17.19 -4.06
C ARG A 11 -1.03 17.73 -2.64
N TYR A 12 -1.56 16.94 -1.70
CA TYR A 12 -1.55 17.24 -0.27
C TYR A 12 -1.00 16.02 0.48
N LEU A 13 -0.01 16.22 1.36
CA LEU A 13 0.65 15.15 2.13
C LEU A 13 1.13 13.96 1.27
N GLY A 14 1.51 14.22 0.02
CA GLY A 14 2.04 13.20 -0.89
C GLY A 14 0.98 12.29 -1.55
N VAL A 15 -0.31 12.63 -1.42
CA VAL A 15 -1.44 12.02 -2.13
C VAL A 15 -2.19 13.06 -2.97
N PRO A 16 -2.87 12.67 -4.06
CA PRO A 16 -3.67 13.59 -4.86
C PRO A 16 -4.99 13.90 -4.14
N LEU A 17 -5.23 15.18 -3.85
CA LEU A 17 -6.53 15.64 -3.40
C LEU A 17 -7.46 15.71 -4.63
N VAL A 18 -8.44 14.81 -4.65
CA VAL A 18 -9.41 14.66 -5.73
C VAL A 18 -10.82 14.74 -5.17
N ALA A 19 -11.71 15.47 -5.87
CA ALA A 19 -13.12 15.56 -5.51
C ALA A 19 -13.96 14.36 -6.02
N SER A 20 -13.31 13.37 -6.64
CA SER A 20 -13.96 12.20 -7.23
C SER A 20 -13.27 10.91 -6.78
N ARG A 21 -13.87 9.76 -7.08
CA ARG A 21 -13.25 8.46 -6.79
C ARG A 21 -11.88 8.35 -7.45
N VAL A 22 -10.89 7.93 -6.66
CA VAL A 22 -9.51 7.79 -7.12
C VAL A 22 -9.43 6.82 -8.31
N ARG A 23 -8.77 7.25 -9.38
CA ARG A 23 -8.54 6.44 -10.59
C ARG A 23 -7.20 5.73 -10.49
N THR A 24 -7.00 4.72 -11.33
CA THR A 24 -5.70 4.03 -11.44
C THR A 24 -4.57 5.00 -11.78
N SER A 25 -4.83 6.04 -12.58
CA SER A 25 -3.86 7.10 -12.92
C SER A 25 -3.37 7.87 -11.70
N ASP A 26 -4.25 8.12 -10.74
CA ASP A 26 -3.97 8.93 -9.56
C ASP A 26 -3.10 8.16 -8.56
N CYS A 27 -3.24 6.84 -8.55
CA CYS A 27 -2.42 5.91 -7.76
C CYS A 27 -1.03 5.63 -8.37
N ARG A 28 -0.70 6.19 -9.55
CA ARG A 28 0.61 5.95 -10.19
C ARG A 28 1.78 6.29 -9.25
N ALA A 29 1.65 7.38 -8.50
CA ALA A 29 2.67 7.81 -7.53
C ALA A 29 2.93 6.78 -6.42
N LEU A 30 1.91 6.00 -6.02
CA LEU A 30 2.08 4.91 -5.05
C LEU A 30 2.92 3.78 -5.66
N ILE A 31 2.57 3.36 -6.88
CA ILE A 31 3.29 2.30 -7.58
C ILE A 31 4.75 2.69 -7.82
N GLU A 32 5.00 3.91 -8.28
CA GLU A 32 6.36 4.43 -8.50
C GLU A 32 7.18 4.44 -7.20
N LYS A 33 6.58 4.82 -6.07
CA LYS A 33 7.25 4.75 -4.76
C LYS A 33 7.58 3.31 -4.36
N VAL A 34 6.67 2.37 -4.57
CA VAL A 34 6.90 0.94 -4.30
C VAL A 34 8.04 0.40 -5.19
N ASP A 35 8.01 0.72 -6.48
CA ASP A 35 9.06 0.31 -7.43
C ASP A 35 10.42 0.90 -7.08
N TYR A 36 10.47 2.18 -6.71
CA TYR A 36 11.69 2.85 -6.28
C TYR A 36 12.30 2.15 -5.06
N ARG A 37 11.49 1.86 -4.03
CA ARG A 37 11.96 1.15 -2.82
C ARG A 37 12.47 -0.25 -3.15
N ILE A 38 11.72 -1.02 -3.94
CA ILE A 38 12.13 -2.37 -4.36
C ILE A 38 13.40 -2.31 -5.21
N GLY A 39 13.53 -1.31 -6.09
CA GLY A 39 14.71 -1.09 -6.92
C GLY A 39 15.97 -0.84 -6.09
N ASP A 40 15.90 0.04 -5.09
CA ASP A 40 17.00 0.29 -4.15
C ASP A 40 17.45 -0.98 -3.43
N TRP A 41 16.49 -1.83 -3.03
CA TRP A 41 16.79 -3.07 -2.32
C TRP A 41 17.31 -4.19 -3.21
N LYS A 42 17.01 -4.20 -4.51
CA LYS A 42 17.54 -5.22 -5.43
C LYS A 42 19.05 -5.18 -5.54
N ASN A 43 19.66 -4.01 -5.34
CA ASN A 43 21.12 -3.87 -5.35
C ASN A 43 21.78 -4.33 -4.04
N LYS A 44 20.99 -4.73 -3.03
CA LYS A 44 21.46 -5.19 -1.72
C LYS A 44 21.33 -6.72 -1.64
N LEU A 45 22.35 -7.38 -1.09
CA LEU A 45 22.33 -8.82 -0.81
C LEU A 45 21.45 -9.09 0.42
N LEU A 46 20.14 -9.20 0.21
CA LEU A 46 19.16 -9.42 1.28
C LEU A 46 18.80 -10.90 1.43
N SER A 47 18.74 -11.35 2.68
CA SER A 47 18.15 -12.65 3.02
C SER A 47 16.65 -12.68 2.73
N PHE A 48 16.05 -13.87 2.68
CA PHE A 48 14.60 -14.02 2.55
C PHE A 48 13.85 -13.31 3.69
N ALA A 49 14.32 -13.50 4.92
CA ALA A 49 13.76 -12.84 6.10
C ALA A 49 13.89 -11.31 6.02
N GLY A 50 15.03 -10.79 5.55
CA GLY A 50 15.24 -9.35 5.37
C GLY A 50 14.27 -8.74 4.35
N ARG A 51 14.01 -9.43 3.24
CA ARG A 51 13.01 -8.99 2.25
C ARG A 51 11.60 -8.99 2.81
N CYS A 52 11.23 -10.04 3.54
CA CYS A 52 9.95 -10.11 4.24
C CYS A 52 9.77 -8.95 5.23
N GLN A 53 10.82 -8.62 6.00
CA GLN A 53 10.79 -7.52 6.96
C GLN A 53 10.64 -6.15 6.28
N LEU A 54 11.28 -5.93 5.13
CA LEU A 54 11.14 -4.69 4.36
C LEU A 54 9.74 -4.53 3.76
N ILE A 55 9.13 -5.64 3.32
CA ILE A 55 7.73 -5.64 2.89
C ILE A 55 6.83 -5.21 4.07
N ASN A 56 6.97 -5.85 5.23
CA ASN A 56 6.12 -5.62 6.39
C ASN A 56 6.31 -4.25 7.07
N SER A 57 7.47 -3.62 6.91
CA SER A 57 7.73 -2.30 7.51
C SER A 57 7.48 -1.16 6.51
N VAL A 58 8.13 -1.22 5.34
CA VAL A 58 8.17 -0.08 4.41
C VAL A 58 7.06 -0.15 3.36
N ILE A 59 6.88 -1.28 2.68
CA ILE A 59 5.81 -1.37 1.67
C ILE A 59 4.44 -1.39 2.34
N ALA A 60 4.34 -2.00 3.52
CA ALA A 60 3.15 -1.98 4.35
C ALA A 60 2.69 -0.56 4.68
N SER A 61 3.58 0.25 5.28
CA SER A 61 3.24 1.63 5.65
C SER A 61 2.82 2.49 4.45
N LEU A 62 3.47 2.32 3.29
CA LEU A 62 3.10 3.05 2.07
C LEU A 62 1.65 2.77 1.63
N HIS A 63 1.26 1.51 1.50
CA HIS A 63 -0.10 1.19 1.03
C HIS A 63 -1.16 1.39 2.12
N VAL A 64 -0.80 1.23 3.40
CA VAL A 64 -1.67 1.53 4.54
C VAL A 64 -2.03 3.01 4.56
N PHE A 65 -1.06 3.91 4.39
CA PHE A 65 -1.31 5.35 4.31
C PHE A 65 -2.25 5.73 3.16
N TRP A 66 -2.06 5.14 1.98
CA TRP A 66 -2.99 5.38 0.88
C TRP A 66 -4.37 4.78 1.12
N SER A 67 -4.42 3.62 1.78
CA SER A 67 -5.66 2.95 2.15
C SER A 67 -6.44 3.67 3.25
N SER A 68 -5.78 4.47 4.09
CA SER A 68 -6.47 5.31 5.06
C SER A 68 -7.06 6.57 4.44
N VAL A 69 -6.76 6.89 3.17
CA VAL A 69 -7.31 8.08 2.50
C VAL A 69 -8.28 7.69 1.39
N PHE A 70 -8.04 6.59 0.67
CA PHE A 70 -8.82 6.21 -0.50
C PHE A 70 -9.28 4.76 -0.49
N ILE A 71 -10.41 4.52 -1.15
CA ILE A 71 -10.77 3.20 -1.67
C ILE A 71 -9.90 2.92 -2.90
N LEU A 72 -8.90 2.06 -2.76
CA LEU A 72 -7.95 1.80 -3.84
C LEU A 72 -8.60 0.95 -4.96
N PRO A 73 -8.30 1.24 -6.25
CA PRO A 73 -8.75 0.40 -7.34
C PRO A 73 -8.13 -1.00 -7.23
N ILE A 74 -8.90 -2.05 -7.52
CA ILE A 74 -8.45 -3.43 -7.37
C ILE A 74 -7.18 -3.75 -8.17
N ARG A 75 -7.02 -3.12 -9.34
CA ARG A 75 -5.83 -3.21 -10.17
C ARG A 75 -4.57 -2.76 -9.42
N ILE A 76 -4.64 -1.63 -8.71
CA ILE A 76 -3.51 -1.09 -7.93
C ILE A 76 -3.14 -2.04 -6.79
N MET A 77 -4.15 -2.58 -6.10
CA MET A 77 -3.91 -3.53 -5.01
C MET A 77 -3.21 -4.80 -5.54
N HIS A 78 -3.67 -5.35 -6.67
CA HIS A 78 -3.02 -6.48 -7.32
C HIS A 78 -1.60 -6.17 -7.80
N ASP A 79 -1.36 -4.98 -8.36
CA ASP A 79 -0.04 -4.58 -8.84
C ASP A 79 0.97 -4.47 -7.68
N ILE A 80 0.55 -3.94 -6.52
CA ILE A 80 1.39 -3.86 -5.32
C ILE A 80 1.68 -5.27 -4.79
N GLU A 81 0.67 -6.13 -4.67
CA GLU A 81 0.85 -7.52 -4.24
C GLU A 81 1.76 -8.33 -5.17
N ALA A 82 1.63 -8.14 -6.48
CA ALA A 82 2.51 -8.76 -7.46
C ALA A 82 3.97 -8.32 -7.26
N LYS A 83 4.21 -7.03 -7.04
CA LYS A 83 5.56 -6.50 -6.77
C LYS A 83 6.14 -7.02 -5.47
N MET A 84 5.35 -7.08 -4.39
CA MET A 84 5.77 -7.68 -3.11
C MET A 84 6.15 -9.15 -3.28
N ARG A 85 5.34 -9.92 -4.00
CA ARG A 85 5.59 -11.34 -4.29
C ARG A 85 6.85 -11.54 -5.12
N ASP A 86 7.03 -10.76 -6.18
CA ASP A 86 8.19 -10.84 -7.06
C ASP A 86 9.49 -10.50 -6.30
N PHE A 87 9.44 -9.48 -5.43
CA PHE A 87 10.56 -9.11 -4.58
C PHE A 87 10.90 -10.20 -3.55
N LEU A 88 9.89 -10.74 -2.86
CA LEU A 88 10.06 -11.78 -1.84
C LEU A 88 10.73 -13.04 -2.40
N TRP A 89 10.35 -13.45 -3.62
CA TRP A 89 10.85 -14.68 -4.24
C TRP A 89 12.01 -14.46 -5.21
N ALA A 90 12.50 -13.23 -5.42
CA ALA A 90 13.63 -12.93 -6.30
C ALA A 90 14.87 -13.81 -5.99
N ARG A 91 15.64 -14.16 -7.02
CA ARG A 91 16.91 -14.92 -6.91
C ARG A 91 18.12 -14.05 -7.23
N GLY A 92 18.30 -12.99 -6.43
CA GLY A 92 19.33 -11.97 -6.63
C GLY A 92 18.81 -10.72 -7.38
N PRO A 93 19.69 -9.74 -7.65
CA PRO A 93 19.31 -8.40 -8.13
C PRO A 93 18.51 -8.40 -9.45
N LEU A 94 18.83 -9.34 -10.35
CA LEU A 94 18.40 -9.33 -11.75
C LEU A 94 17.52 -10.53 -12.13
N LYS A 95 17.39 -11.54 -11.26
CA LYS A 95 16.65 -12.77 -11.61
C LYS A 95 15.31 -12.84 -10.89
N LYS A 96 14.23 -12.89 -11.68
CA LYS A 96 12.90 -13.26 -11.17
C LYS A 96 12.97 -14.69 -10.63
N GLY A 97 12.57 -14.88 -9.38
CA GLY A 97 12.36 -16.22 -8.86
C GLY A 97 10.90 -16.65 -9.02
N ARG A 98 10.65 -17.95 -8.88
CA ARG A 98 9.29 -18.51 -8.89
C ARG A 98 8.76 -18.56 -7.46
N ALA A 99 7.53 -18.05 -7.28
CA ALA A 99 6.81 -18.21 -6.03
C ALA A 99 6.58 -19.69 -5.74
N ARG A 100 6.94 -20.13 -4.54
CA ARG A 100 6.80 -21.53 -4.11
C ARG A 100 5.50 -21.81 -3.35
N VAL A 101 4.92 -20.76 -2.78
CA VAL A 101 3.72 -20.82 -1.94
C VAL A 101 2.73 -19.81 -2.49
N ALA A 102 1.43 -20.13 -2.46
CA ALA A 102 0.41 -19.20 -2.93
C ALA A 102 0.40 -17.94 -2.04
N TRP A 103 0.15 -16.78 -2.66
CA TRP A 103 0.22 -15.50 -1.96
C TRP A 103 -0.77 -15.41 -0.79
N LYS A 104 -1.93 -16.08 -0.91
CA LYS A 104 -2.90 -16.18 0.18
C LYS A 104 -2.32 -16.81 1.45
N ASP A 105 -1.55 -17.89 1.31
CA ASP A 105 -1.01 -18.63 2.45
C ASP A 105 0.20 -17.89 3.03
N VAL A 106 0.99 -17.22 2.17
CA VAL A 106 2.08 -16.33 2.60
C VAL A 106 1.57 -15.18 3.48
N CYS A 107 0.40 -14.63 3.15
CA CYS A 107 -0.19 -13.52 3.89
C CYS A 107 -0.84 -13.91 5.21
N MET A 108 -0.96 -15.21 5.51
CA MET A 108 -1.56 -15.65 6.77
C MET A 108 -0.73 -15.18 7.98
N PRO A 109 -1.38 -15.06 9.15
CA PRO A 109 -0.69 -14.82 10.40
C PRO A 109 0.43 -15.83 10.67
N LYS A 110 1.48 -15.43 11.40
CA LYS A 110 2.64 -16.30 11.69
C LYS A 110 2.27 -17.53 12.53
N ASN A 111 1.30 -17.40 13.43
CA ASN A 111 0.72 -18.51 14.21
C ASN A 111 -0.04 -19.51 13.33
N GLU A 112 -0.45 -19.12 12.13
CA GLU A 112 -1.14 -19.97 11.15
C GLU A 112 -0.18 -20.45 10.04
N GLY A 113 1.14 -20.30 10.25
CA GLY A 113 2.18 -20.77 9.31
C GLY A 113 2.47 -19.81 8.15
N GLY A 114 1.87 -18.62 8.12
CA GLY A 114 2.19 -17.58 7.15
C GLY A 114 3.36 -16.68 7.55
N LEU A 115 3.60 -15.63 6.78
CA LEU A 115 4.68 -14.66 7.03
C LEU A 115 4.19 -13.37 7.73
N GLY A 116 2.88 -13.26 8.00
CA GLY A 116 2.27 -12.05 8.58
C GLY A 116 2.31 -10.85 7.64
N ILE A 117 2.30 -11.07 6.33
CA ILE A 117 2.21 -10.00 5.32
C ILE A 117 0.74 -9.64 5.13
N ASN A 118 0.36 -8.42 5.48
CA ASN A 118 -1.01 -7.95 5.30
C ASN A 118 -1.36 -7.85 3.80
N ARG A 119 -2.50 -8.43 3.43
CA ARG A 119 -3.07 -8.25 2.09
C ARG A 119 -3.52 -6.81 1.93
N VAL A 120 -3.22 -6.23 0.77
CA VAL A 120 -3.54 -4.82 0.49
C VAL A 120 -5.06 -4.64 0.45
N ARG A 121 -5.76 -5.63 -0.10
CA ARG A 121 -7.23 -5.64 -0.17
C ARG A 121 -7.88 -5.63 1.21
N ASP A 122 -7.39 -6.48 2.11
CA ASP A 122 -7.98 -6.64 3.44
C ASP A 122 -7.71 -5.39 4.28
N MET A 123 -6.51 -4.83 4.16
CA MET A 123 -6.15 -3.56 4.79
C MET A 123 -6.99 -2.38 4.27
N ASN A 124 -7.22 -2.29 2.96
CA ASN A 124 -8.06 -1.25 2.39
C ASN A 124 -9.51 -1.35 2.91
N LYS A 125 -10.07 -2.57 2.95
CA LYS A 125 -11.41 -2.80 3.50
C LYS A 125 -11.48 -2.45 4.99
N ALA A 126 -10.47 -2.84 5.78
CA ALA A 126 -10.41 -2.55 7.21
C ALA A 126 -10.37 -1.04 7.48
N MET A 127 -9.51 -0.30 6.77
CA MET A 127 -9.40 1.16 6.91
C MET A 127 -10.69 1.89 6.55
N MET A 128 -11.36 1.47 5.47
CA MET A 128 -12.65 2.05 5.10
C MET A 128 -13.74 1.75 6.15
N SER A 129 -13.76 0.53 6.68
CA SER A 129 -14.70 0.15 7.74
C SER A 129 -14.47 0.96 9.01
N PHE A 130 -13.20 1.21 9.36
CA PHE A 130 -12.83 2.07 10.49
C PHE A 130 -13.34 3.50 10.33
N HIS A 131 -13.20 4.09 9.14
CA HIS A 131 -13.71 5.44 8.86
C HIS A 131 -15.23 5.53 8.95
N ILE A 132 -15.94 4.57 8.35
CA ILE A 132 -17.40 4.49 8.44
C ILE A 132 -17.82 4.41 9.89
N TRP A 133 -17.19 3.54 10.69
CA TRP A 133 -17.48 3.41 12.10
C TRP A 133 -17.18 4.68 12.90
N SER A 134 -16.09 5.39 12.58
CA SER A 134 -15.72 6.64 13.23
C SER A 134 -16.75 7.75 12.97
N ILE A 135 -17.31 7.81 11.75
CA ILE A 135 -18.36 8.77 11.39
C ILE A 135 -19.66 8.44 12.15
N ILE A 136 -20.06 7.17 12.16
CA ILE A 136 -21.32 6.73 12.81
C ILE A 136 -21.23 6.90 14.34
N SER A 137 -20.07 6.67 14.94
CA SER A 137 -19.89 6.72 16.39
C SER A 137 -19.75 8.15 16.94
N ASN A 138 -19.93 9.18 16.10
CA ASN A 138 -19.82 10.60 16.42
C ASN A 138 -18.64 10.93 17.35
N ARG A 139 -17.46 10.36 17.06
CA ARG A 139 -16.28 10.64 17.86
C ARG A 139 -15.98 12.13 17.76
N PRO A 140 -15.78 12.86 18.88
CA PRO A 140 -15.47 14.27 18.83
C PRO A 140 -14.22 14.45 18.00
N SER A 141 -14.39 15.04 16.83
CA SER A 141 -13.30 15.34 15.92
C SER A 141 -13.15 16.85 15.87
N VAL A 142 -11.90 17.32 15.92
CA VAL A 142 -11.57 18.76 15.78
C VAL A 142 -12.01 19.35 14.44
N TRP A 143 -12.41 18.50 13.49
CA TRP A 143 -12.87 18.85 12.14
C TRP A 143 -14.32 18.42 11.89
N GLY A 144 -15.08 18.13 12.94
CA GLY A 144 -16.46 17.66 12.82
C GLY A 144 -17.36 18.77 12.31
N LEU A 145 -18.00 18.52 11.16
CA LEU A 145 -19.24 19.17 10.77
C LEU A 145 -20.35 18.84 11.77
#